data_AF-A0A366BVR0-F1
#
_entry.id   AF-A0A366BVR0-F1
#
_cell.length_a   1.000
_cell.length_b   1.000
_cell.length_c   1.000
_cell.angle_alpha   90.00
_cell.angle_beta   90.00
_cell.angle_gamma   90.00
#
_symmetry.space_group_name_H-M   'P 1'
#
loop_
_entity.id
_entity.type
_entity.pdbx_description
1 polymer ?
#
loop_
_entity_poly.entity_id
_entity_poly.type
_entity_poly.pdbx_seq_one_letter_code
_entity_poly.pdbx_strand_id
1 'polypeptide(L)'
;MEETKWPREIWAAQPDPDDAEGRHVFSEHATVPRFEGDSERDCAFHRYVDGDIVDSADRYHREMLIASRARANAAEAERDRLRTELERLREDAGRYRWLRARDLDTIQSEGIFAGRTPENLVLNLEDLDAAIDAARHHGDRGNG
;
A
#
# COMPACT_ATOMS: atom_id res chain seq x y z
N MET A 1 -24.49 15.38 32.83
CA MET A 1 -25.02 14.68 31.64
C MET A 1 -24.60 13.24 31.79
N GLU A 2 -25.58 12.33 31.88
CA GLU A 2 -25.36 10.90 32.14
C GLU A 2 -24.66 10.22 30.97
N GLU A 3 -23.73 9.33 31.29
CA GLU A 3 -22.91 8.57 30.35
C GLU A 3 -23.76 7.51 29.63
N THR A 4 -23.87 7.61 28.30
CA THR A 4 -24.66 6.66 27.50
C THR A 4 -24.05 5.26 27.57
N LYS A 5 -24.69 4.38 28.35
CA LYS A 5 -24.31 2.98 28.49
C LYS A 5 -24.90 2.19 27.32
N TRP A 6 -24.09 1.95 26.29
CA TRP A 6 -24.49 1.11 25.16
C TRP A 6 -24.78 -0.34 25.62
N PRO A 7 -25.79 -1.04 25.07
CA PRO A 7 -26.07 -2.42 25.43
C PRO A 7 -24.96 -3.36 24.93
N ARG A 8 -24.63 -4.38 25.72
CA ARG A 8 -23.72 -5.47 25.36
C ARG A 8 -24.35 -6.26 24.19
N GLU A 9 -23.57 -6.53 23.13
CA GLU A 9 -24.04 -7.25 21.94
C GLU A 9 -24.81 -8.53 22.32
N ILE A 10 -26.04 -8.64 21.84
CA ILE A 10 -26.91 -9.80 22.05
C ILE A 10 -26.99 -10.54 20.72
N TRP A 11 -26.48 -11.76 20.67
CA TRP A 11 -26.52 -12.60 19.47
C TRP A 11 -27.85 -13.33 19.38
N ALA A 12 -28.48 -13.31 18.20
CA ALA A 12 -29.67 -14.07 17.88
C ALA A 12 -29.33 -15.16 16.85
N ALA A 13 -29.81 -16.38 17.08
CA ALA A 13 -29.81 -17.39 16.03
C ALA A 13 -30.80 -17.01 14.92
N GLN A 14 -30.47 -17.32 13.67
CA GLN A 14 -31.36 -17.11 12.54
C GLN A 14 -32.63 -17.98 12.72
N PRO A 15 -33.84 -17.42 12.59
CA PRO A 15 -35.07 -18.17 12.77
C PRO A 15 -35.20 -19.27 11.72
N ASP A 16 -35.87 -20.36 12.10
CA ASP A 16 -36.22 -21.45 11.19
C ASP A 16 -37.08 -20.89 10.03
N PRO A 17 -36.79 -21.22 8.76
CA PRO A 17 -37.55 -20.70 7.62
C PRO A 17 -39.06 -20.96 7.70
N ASP A 18 -39.50 -21.96 8.46
CA ASP A 18 -40.92 -22.30 8.66
C ASP A 18 -41.55 -21.67 9.92
N ASP A 19 -40.79 -20.88 10.70
CA ASP A 19 -41.31 -20.14 11.85
C ASP A 19 -41.91 -18.79 11.42
N ALA A 20 -43.19 -18.81 11.07
CA ALA A 20 -43.93 -17.63 10.61
C ALA A 20 -44.03 -16.48 11.64
N GLU A 21 -43.69 -16.72 12.91
CA GLU A 21 -43.71 -15.70 13.98
C GLU A 21 -42.36 -15.01 14.19
N GLY A 22 -41.27 -15.49 13.56
CA GLY A 22 -39.94 -14.88 13.65
C GLY A 22 -39.43 -14.77 15.08
N ARG A 23 -39.67 -15.77 15.92
CA ARG A 23 -39.39 -15.68 17.36
C ARG A 23 -37.89 -15.84 17.62
N HIS A 24 -37.23 -14.75 18.02
CA HIS A 24 -35.80 -14.77 18.34
C HIS A 24 -35.60 -15.26 19.78
N VAL A 25 -34.85 -16.34 19.97
CA VAL A 25 -34.49 -16.84 21.31
C VAL A 25 -33.22 -16.14 21.77
N PHE A 26 -33.38 -15.20 22.69
CA PHE A 26 -32.27 -14.57 23.41
C PHE A 26 -32.06 -15.31 24.74
N SER A 27 -30.88 -15.89 24.94
CA SER A 27 -30.55 -16.64 26.17
C SER A 27 -29.51 -15.86 26.99
N GLU A 28 -29.81 -15.59 28.26
CA GLU A 28 -28.84 -15.05 29.25
C GLU A 28 -27.67 -16.01 29.52
N HIS A 29 -27.77 -17.28 29.11
CA HIS A 29 -26.79 -18.32 29.42
C HIS A 29 -25.78 -18.59 28.30
N ALA A 30 -25.83 -17.84 27.18
CA ALA A 30 -24.89 -18.00 26.08
C ALA A 30 -23.44 -17.61 26.45
N THR A 31 -23.22 -16.90 27.55
CA THR A 31 -21.90 -16.39 27.98
C THR A 31 -21.33 -17.07 29.24
N VAL A 32 -21.97 -18.12 29.76
CA VAL A 32 -21.52 -18.80 30.99
C VAL A 32 -20.65 -20.02 30.63
N PRO A 33 -19.39 -20.10 31.12
CA PRO A 33 -18.53 -21.27 30.92
C PRO A 33 -19.18 -22.52 31.53
N ARG A 34 -19.18 -23.64 30.80
CA ARG A 34 -19.74 -24.91 31.28
C ARG A 34 -18.64 -25.91 31.61
N PHE A 35 -18.90 -26.70 32.64
CA PHE A 35 -18.02 -27.78 33.09
C PHE A 35 -18.62 -29.13 32.68
N GLU A 36 -17.75 -30.13 32.51
CA GLU A 36 -18.12 -31.49 32.13
C GLU A 36 -19.14 -32.09 33.14
N GLY A 37 -20.32 -32.51 32.65
CA GLY A 37 -21.39 -33.12 33.46
C GLY A 37 -22.68 -32.30 33.64
N ASP A 38 -22.77 -31.11 33.05
CA ASP A 38 -23.94 -30.22 33.16
C ASP A 38 -25.07 -30.56 32.16
N SER A 39 -25.89 -31.55 32.52
CA SER A 39 -26.93 -32.14 31.65
C SER A 39 -28.21 -31.31 31.51
N GLU A 40 -28.49 -30.37 32.41
CA GLU A 40 -29.69 -29.52 32.34
C GLU A 40 -29.61 -28.48 31.22
N ARG A 41 -28.39 -28.06 30.87
CA ARG A 41 -28.18 -27.00 29.88
C ARG A 41 -27.66 -27.56 28.56
N ASP A 42 -27.13 -28.79 28.53
CA ASP A 42 -26.59 -29.44 27.33
C ASP A 42 -27.69 -29.64 26.28
N CYS A 43 -27.53 -29.00 25.12
CA CYS A 43 -28.41 -29.23 23.98
C CYS A 43 -27.59 -29.32 22.69
N ALA A 44 -28.09 -30.11 21.74
CA ALA A 44 -27.37 -30.47 20.52
C ALA A 44 -26.97 -29.25 19.67
N PHE A 45 -27.76 -28.17 19.70
CA PHE A 45 -27.48 -26.92 18.98
C PHE A 45 -26.22 -26.19 19.48
N HIS A 46 -25.93 -26.22 20.78
CA HIS A 46 -24.79 -25.48 21.35
C HIS A 46 -23.42 -26.14 21.12
N ARG A 47 -23.36 -27.47 20.88
CA ARG A 47 -22.11 -28.14 20.50
C ARG A 47 -21.55 -27.68 19.16
N TYR A 48 -22.38 -27.06 18.32
CA TYR A 48 -21.99 -26.50 17.03
C TYR A 48 -21.31 -25.13 17.17
N VAL A 49 -21.60 -24.38 18.25
CA VAL A 49 -21.10 -23.01 18.47
C VAL A 49 -19.68 -23.01 19.01
N ASP A 50 -19.35 -23.94 19.92
CA ASP A 50 -18.05 -23.95 20.60
C ASP A 50 -16.89 -24.55 19.76
N GLY A 51 -17.19 -25.47 18.84
CA GLY A 51 -16.17 -26.06 17.97
C GLY A 51 -15.75 -25.19 16.78
N ASP A 52 -16.66 -24.35 16.27
CA ASP A 52 -16.43 -23.58 15.04
C ASP A 52 -15.86 -22.16 15.30
N ILE A 53 -16.13 -21.56 16.47
CA ILE A 53 -15.73 -20.17 16.72
C ILE A 53 -14.21 -19.97 16.80
N VAL A 54 -13.48 -20.92 17.40
CA VAL A 54 -12.02 -20.85 17.55
C VAL A 54 -11.31 -21.14 16.23
N ASP A 55 -11.79 -22.15 15.50
CA ASP A 55 -11.25 -22.53 14.19
C ASP A 55 -11.52 -21.46 13.12
N SER A 56 -12.69 -20.83 13.17
CA SER A 56 -13.05 -19.70 12.31
C SER A 56 -12.21 -18.46 12.64
N ALA A 57 -11.98 -18.15 13.92
CA ALA A 57 -11.14 -17.04 14.35
C ALA A 57 -9.67 -17.25 13.94
N ASP A 58 -9.10 -18.44 14.13
CA ASP A 58 -7.73 -18.75 13.70
C ASP A 58 -7.59 -18.63 12.17
N ARG A 59 -8.57 -19.15 11.41
CA ARG A 59 -8.59 -19.02 9.95
C ARG A 59 -8.62 -17.55 9.51
N TYR A 60 -9.53 -16.75 10.05
CA TYR A 60 -9.65 -15.33 9.74
C TYR A 60 -8.35 -14.58 10.06
N HIS A 61 -7.79 -14.78 11.25
CA HIS A 61 -6.55 -14.12 11.63
C HIS A 61 -5.36 -14.56 10.78
N ARG A 62 -5.27 -15.84 10.43
CA ARG A 62 -4.23 -16.37 9.55
C ARG A 62 -4.33 -15.76 8.16
N GLU A 63 -5.51 -15.70 7.58
CA GLU A 63 -5.74 -15.06 6.28
C GLU A 63 -5.37 -13.57 6.30
N MET A 64 -5.75 -12.86 7.37
CA MET A 64 -5.39 -11.45 7.55
C MET A 64 -3.88 -11.24 7.68
N LEU A 65 -3.18 -12.11 8.42
CA LEU A 65 -1.72 -12.07 8.53
C LEU A 65 -1.05 -12.34 7.19
N ILE A 66 -1.54 -13.32 6.42
CA ILE A 66 -1.06 -13.61 5.07
C ILE A 66 -1.27 -12.40 4.15
N ALA A 67 -2.48 -11.83 4.15
CA ALA A 67 -2.80 -10.67 3.33
C ALA A 67 -1.94 -9.45 3.72
N SER A 68 -1.76 -9.22 5.02
CA SER A 68 -0.89 -8.15 5.53
C SER A 68 0.56 -8.37 5.11
N ARG A 69 1.06 -9.61 5.20
CA ARG A 69 2.42 -9.96 4.78
C ARG A 69 2.59 -9.79 3.27
N ALA A 70 1.61 -10.20 2.47
CA ALA A 70 1.63 -10.02 1.03
C ALA A 70 1.68 -8.53 0.65
N ARG A 71 0.88 -7.68 1.31
CA ARG A 71 0.93 -6.22 1.12
C ARG A 71 2.28 -5.63 1.51
N ALA A 72 2.86 -6.06 2.65
CA ALA A 72 4.16 -5.61 3.09
C ALA A 72 5.27 -5.98 2.10
N ASN A 73 5.28 -7.22 1.62
CA ASN A 73 6.24 -7.68 0.61
C ASN A 73 6.09 -6.90 -0.71
N ALA A 74 4.85 -6.63 -1.16
CA ALA A 74 4.60 -5.86 -2.37
C ALA A 74 5.08 -4.40 -2.23
N ALA A 75 4.83 -3.79 -1.08
CA ALA A 75 5.31 -2.44 -0.78
C ALA A 75 6.85 -2.38 -0.72
N GLU A 76 7.49 -3.41 -0.17
CA GLU A 76 8.95 -3.51 -0.15
C GLU A 76 9.54 -3.65 -1.57
N ALA A 77 8.95 -4.51 -2.41
CA ALA A 77 9.38 -4.65 -3.80
C ALA A 77 9.27 -3.33 -4.57
N GLU A 78 8.18 -2.59 -4.39
CA GLU A 78 8.00 -1.29 -5.03
C GLU A 78 8.98 -0.24 -4.49
N ARG A 79 9.25 -0.24 -3.17
CA ARG A 79 10.28 0.63 -2.57
C ARG A 79 11.64 0.38 -3.22
N ASP A 80 12.03 -0.87 -3.39
CA ASP A 80 13.34 -1.23 -3.94
C ASP A 80 13.45 -0.89 -5.43
N ARG A 81 12.35 -1.06 -6.18
CA ARG A 81 12.22 -0.57 -7.56
C ARG A 81 12.41 0.95 -7.63
N LEU A 82 11.67 1.71 -6.83
CA LEU A 82 11.75 3.17 -6.78
C LEU A 82 13.16 3.64 -6.36
N ARG A 83 13.80 2.94 -5.43
CA ARG A 83 15.18 3.24 -5.01
C ARG A 83 16.16 3.09 -6.16
N THR A 84 16.02 2.02 -6.94
CA THR A 84 16.87 1.76 -8.11
C THR A 84 16.70 2.83 -9.17
N GLU A 85 15.45 3.21 -9.46
CA GLU A 85 15.15 4.26 -10.44
C GLU A 85 15.68 5.62 -9.98
N LEU A 86 15.50 5.93 -8.70
CA LEU A 86 15.99 7.17 -8.12
C LEU A 86 17.52 7.26 -8.18
N GLU A 87 18.23 6.15 -8.00
CA GLU A 87 19.69 6.11 -8.14
C GLU A 87 20.14 6.39 -9.58
N ARG A 88 19.45 5.81 -10.57
CA ARG A 88 19.70 6.12 -12.00
C ARG A 88 19.49 7.60 -12.30
N LEU A 89 18.36 8.15 -11.86
CA LEU A 89 18.05 9.57 -12.04
C LEU A 89 19.08 10.48 -11.35
N ARG A 90 19.59 10.08 -10.18
CA ARG A 90 20.66 10.80 -9.49
C ARG A 90 21.96 10.78 -10.28
N GLU A 91 22.31 9.65 -10.87
CA GLU A 91 23.51 9.51 -11.69
C GLU A 91 23.42 10.36 -12.95
N ASP A 92 22.29 10.30 -13.66
CA ASP A 92 22.04 11.13 -14.85
C ASP A 92 22.05 12.63 -14.52
N ALA A 93 21.39 13.02 -13.43
CA ALA A 93 21.43 14.40 -12.95
C ALA A 93 22.86 14.80 -12.52
N GLY A 94 23.66 13.86 -12.02
CA GLY A 94 25.08 14.06 -11.70
C GLY A 94 25.92 14.35 -12.94
N ARG A 95 25.79 13.52 -13.98
CA ARG A 95 26.42 13.73 -15.29
C ARG A 95 26.03 15.07 -15.90
N TYR A 96 24.75 15.41 -15.81
CA TYR A 96 24.22 16.69 -16.28
C TYR A 96 24.85 17.88 -15.55
N ARG A 97 24.85 17.86 -14.21
CA ARG A 97 25.48 18.91 -13.40
C ARG A 97 26.98 19.05 -13.68
N TRP A 98 27.68 17.94 -13.89
CA TRP A 98 29.11 17.95 -14.21
C TRP A 98 29.39 18.66 -15.54
N LEU A 99 28.62 18.33 -16.58
CA LEU A 99 28.74 18.97 -17.89
C LEU A 99 28.41 20.46 -17.83
N ARG A 100 27.33 20.80 -17.12
CA ARG A 100 26.86 22.18 -16.89
C ARG A 100 27.89 23.05 -16.18
N ALA A 101 28.56 22.52 -15.16
CA ALA A 101 29.50 23.29 -14.34
C ALA A 101 30.92 23.38 -14.95
N ARG A 102 31.14 22.83 -16.16
CA ARG A 102 32.48 22.76 -16.72
C ARG A 102 32.97 24.15 -17.14
N ASP A 103 34.22 24.40 -16.79
CA ASP A 103 34.96 25.58 -17.22
C ASP A 103 35.35 25.44 -18.71
N LEU A 104 34.90 26.38 -19.53
CA LEU A 104 35.15 26.41 -20.97
C LEU A 104 36.60 26.72 -21.30
N ASP A 105 37.33 27.39 -20.41
CA ASP A 105 38.76 27.67 -20.62
C ASP A 105 39.60 26.38 -20.61
N THR A 106 39.04 25.28 -20.10
CA THR A 106 39.68 23.95 -20.10
C THR A 106 39.46 23.15 -21.38
N ILE A 107 38.84 23.73 -22.42
CA ILE A 107 38.51 23.03 -23.68
C ILE A 107 39.73 22.47 -24.43
N GLN A 108 40.92 23.02 -24.18
CA GLN A 108 42.17 22.51 -24.75
C GLN A 108 42.66 21.22 -24.06
N SER A 109 42.02 20.82 -22.96
CA SER A 109 42.26 19.54 -22.27
C SER A 109 41.26 18.49 -22.72
N GLU A 110 41.63 17.21 -22.63
CA GLU A 110 40.71 16.09 -22.92
C GLU A 110 39.42 16.19 -22.09
N GLY A 111 38.25 16.02 -22.73
CA GLY A 111 36.94 16.14 -22.05
C GLY A 111 35.73 15.99 -22.97
N ILE A 112 34.53 15.92 -22.36
CA ILE A 112 33.24 15.89 -23.06
C ILE A 112 32.53 17.23 -22.84
N PHE A 113 32.02 17.83 -23.91
CA PHE A 113 31.35 19.12 -23.91
C PHE A 113 30.03 19.07 -24.69
N ALA A 114 29.11 19.99 -24.39
CA ALA A 114 27.90 20.21 -25.18
C ALA A 114 28.09 21.40 -26.11
N GLY A 115 27.83 21.18 -27.39
CA GLY A 115 27.88 22.21 -28.42
C GLY A 115 26.50 22.48 -29.02
N ARG A 116 26.27 23.73 -29.41
CA ARG A 116 25.14 24.15 -30.22
C ARG A 116 25.54 24.22 -31.67
N THR A 117 24.79 23.53 -32.52
CA THR A 117 24.92 23.61 -33.97
C THR A 117 23.69 24.29 -34.57
N PRO A 118 23.83 25.04 -35.68
CA PRO A 118 25.03 25.20 -36.52
C PRO A 118 26.03 26.26 -36.02
N GLU A 119 25.76 26.95 -34.90
CA GLU A 119 26.59 28.08 -34.45
C GLU A 119 27.99 27.67 -33.95
N ASN A 120 28.27 26.36 -33.80
CA ASN A 120 29.52 25.80 -33.30
C ASN A 120 29.94 26.40 -31.93
N LEU A 121 28.96 26.73 -31.10
CA LEU A 121 29.17 27.34 -29.79
C LEU A 121 29.18 26.26 -28.70
N VAL A 122 30.20 26.24 -27.85
CA VAL A 122 30.21 25.39 -26.66
C VAL A 122 29.43 26.07 -25.55
N LEU A 123 28.52 25.32 -24.93
CA LEU A 123 27.61 25.82 -23.90
C LEU A 123 27.97 25.26 -22.52
N ASN A 124 27.77 26.07 -21.49
CA ASN A 124 27.80 25.65 -20.09
C ASN A 124 26.74 26.41 -19.28
N LEU A 125 26.65 26.09 -17.99
CA LEU A 125 25.81 26.78 -17.01
C LEU A 125 24.37 27.00 -17.51
N GLU A 126 23.86 28.22 -17.37
CA GLU A 126 22.48 28.58 -17.70
C GLU A 126 22.22 28.55 -19.21
N ASP A 127 23.23 28.83 -20.04
CA ASP A 127 23.11 28.82 -21.50
C ASP A 127 22.88 27.39 -22.02
N LEU A 128 23.53 26.39 -21.39
CA LEU A 128 23.30 24.99 -21.70
C LEU A 128 21.88 24.54 -21.30
N ASP A 129 21.42 24.92 -20.11
CA ASP A 129 20.05 24.62 -19.65
C ASP A 129 19.02 25.21 -20.62
N ALA A 130 19.15 26.51 -20.93
CA ALA A 130 18.21 27.22 -21.80
C ALA A 130 18.16 26.63 -23.20
N ALA A 131 19.30 26.22 -23.76
CA ALA A 131 19.36 25.58 -25.07
C ALA A 131 18.66 24.21 -25.08
N ILE A 132 18.83 23.41 -24.03
CA ILE A 132 18.17 22.10 -23.88
C ILE A 132 16.66 22.29 -23.73
N ASP A 133 16.22 23.21 -22.87
CA ASP A 133 14.79 23.47 -22.67
C ASP A 133 14.11 23.95 -23.95
N ALA A 134 14.76 24.87 -24.69
CA ALA A 134 14.28 25.32 -25.99
C ALA A 134 14.14 24.15 -26.99
N ALA A 135 15.12 23.24 -27.04
CA ALA A 135 15.07 22.07 -27.92
C ALA A 135 13.95 21.09 -27.53
N ARG A 136 13.76 20.84 -26.23
CA ARG A 136 12.67 19.98 -25.72
C ARG A 136 11.30 20.54 -26.06
N HIS A 137 11.10 21.85 -25.86
CA HIS A 137 9.84 22.52 -26.20
C HIS A 137 9.56 22.58 -27.71
N HIS A 138 10.61 22.67 -28.54
CA HIS A 138 10.44 22.61 -30.00
C HIS A 138 10.01 21.22 -30.48
N GLY A 139 10.60 20.15 -29.93
CA GLY A 139 10.23 18.78 -30.28
C GLY A 139 8.78 18.43 -29.97
N ASP A 140 8.25 18.98 -28.88
CA ASP A 140 6.87 18.71 -28.42
C ASP A 140 5.80 19.37 -29.30
N ARG A 141 6.11 20.50 -29.95
CA ARG A 141 5.21 21.20 -30.88
C ARG A 141 5.22 20.63 -32.31
N GLY A 142 6.20 19.80 -32.65
CA GLY A 142 6.33 19.18 -33.98
C GLY A 142 5.67 17.80 -34.10
N ASN A 143 5.12 17.26 -33.01
CA ASN A 143 4.55 15.91 -32.94
C ASN A 143 3.02 15.90 -32.69
N GLY A 144 2.34 16.99 -33.07
CA GLY A 144 0.88 17.16 -33.00
C GLY A 144 0.25 17.35 -34.36
#